data_AF-A0A2E1MLD9-F1
#
_entry.id   AF-A0A2E1MLD9-F1
#
_cell.length_a   1.000
_cell.length_b   1.000
_cell.length_c   1.000
_cell.angle_alpha   90.00
_cell.angle_beta   90.00
_cell.angle_gamma   90.00
#
_symmetry.space_group_name_H-M   'P 1'
#
loop_
_entity.id
_entity.type
_entity.pdbx_description
1 polymer ?
#
loop_
_entity_poly.entity_id
_entity_poly.type
_entity_poly.pdbx_seq_one_letter_code
_entity_poly.pdbx_strand_id
1 'polypeptide(L)'
;MDAGSAWMGWQQYNLGVMAADLNVDGRTYYNANAWVRSDSDVAGAFLDEDSYSDPFALLSGKASCHTGWLNSVGMLLPMGFLIGHGYANVIGEADDVETIRNTIYGFFNSNSSIPEIGTPYYGYAGALRCLSEEVGDVAFIEENTVDIMCNNIVESDNEEWCLDIEDYVSLPVFGQSPSQSVVYNPSILDHSLSDEITKVLVDMKNDPAASNILDNVLNTIGFEATNTTSHLGSYSSLISNIPGISAYYNDRYAINSTLSSSISEIRIAIENVEEYANSIYDPQIISDYLHEVLGVKINLYNVENEGEMIESLASGNADIAIMNSSASWIAWKEFGLVAMAAKQELNQRTYSKSVAIIKGNSVMASAHLDNDLGTDPYALLEGKNSCHSEWMSLSGMLLPIGYLIENNYIKNIDNMDGIDSLNNTIFDFFNSNSSIPEIGSEYYGDSGALKCLSDGFGAIAFVEEGSLELYCDNENKEDNVDWCLEIDEYIMLEFNSKIPTSALIYNPEKLDVQSRTAILNAFVSLNYEMYVENYSFAGKTYTGCYDISIHVIDEDSEKKTCGSEILNNIFDSIGIVRVTSQEHLSYFSDLITNIPGISEYYLEYYQISDE
;
A
#
# COMPACT_ATOMS: atom_id res chain seq x y z
N MET A 1 25.70 18.79 16.67
CA MET A 1 24.24 18.70 16.85
C MET A 1 23.83 17.32 16.43
N ASP A 2 22.96 16.65 17.18
CA ASP A 2 22.37 15.37 16.75
C ASP A 2 21.51 15.56 15.50
N ALA A 3 21.16 14.44 14.84
CA ALA A 3 20.39 14.44 13.60
C ALA A 3 19.07 15.25 13.70
N GLY A 4 18.30 15.07 14.78
CA GLY A 4 17.01 15.73 14.94
C GLY A 4 17.15 17.24 15.15
N SER A 5 18.07 17.67 16.03
CA SER A 5 18.30 19.10 16.24
C SER A 5 18.92 19.79 15.01
N ALA A 6 19.82 19.11 14.30
CA ALA A 6 20.40 19.62 13.05
C ALA A 6 19.34 19.76 11.94
N TRP A 7 18.47 18.76 11.79
CA TRP A 7 17.35 18.78 10.86
C TRP A 7 16.40 19.94 11.16
N MET A 8 16.01 20.14 12.42
CA MET A 8 15.18 21.28 12.82
C MET A 8 15.85 22.64 12.56
N GLY A 9 17.15 22.74 12.84
CA GLY A 9 17.95 23.93 12.53
C GLY A 9 17.92 24.25 11.02
N TRP A 10 18.02 23.23 10.19
CA TRP A 10 17.90 23.39 8.74
C TRP A 10 16.49 23.80 8.32
N GLN A 11 15.46 23.05 8.73
CA GLN A 11 14.08 23.25 8.27
C GLN A 11 13.47 24.58 8.76
N GLN A 12 13.74 24.98 10.00
CA GLN A 12 13.08 26.16 10.61
C GLN A 12 13.92 27.44 10.55
N TYR A 13 15.25 27.31 10.48
CA TYR A 13 16.16 28.46 10.59
C TYR A 13 17.14 28.59 9.43
N ASN A 14 17.04 27.72 8.41
CA ASN A 14 17.91 27.71 7.25
C ASN A 14 19.40 27.62 7.64
N LEU A 15 19.70 26.85 8.68
CA LEU A 15 21.08 26.56 9.08
C LEU A 15 21.72 25.54 8.13
N GLY A 16 23.04 25.67 7.95
CA GLY A 16 23.86 24.81 7.11
C GLY A 16 24.66 23.78 7.92
N VAL A 17 24.97 22.64 7.33
CA VAL A 17 25.98 21.69 7.85
C VAL A 17 27.29 21.91 7.08
N MET A 18 28.42 21.93 7.80
CA MET A 18 29.75 22.05 7.18
C MET A 18 30.64 20.80 7.36
N ALA A 19 30.40 20.04 8.44
CA ALA A 19 31.13 18.83 8.74
C ALA A 19 30.26 17.89 9.56
N ALA A 20 30.56 16.59 9.49
CA ALA A 20 29.93 15.55 10.29
C ALA A 20 31.00 14.73 11.00
N ASP A 21 30.68 14.26 12.20
CA ASP A 21 31.58 13.41 12.96
C ASP A 21 31.63 12.00 12.38
N LEU A 22 32.77 11.33 12.58
CA LEU A 22 33.01 9.99 12.08
C LEU A 22 32.64 8.96 13.14
N ASN A 23 31.88 7.96 12.69
CA ASN A 23 31.65 6.72 13.40
C ASN A 23 32.93 5.88 13.47
N VAL A 24 32.94 4.85 14.31
CA VAL A 24 34.10 3.96 14.51
C VAL A 24 34.56 3.25 13.23
N ASP A 25 33.65 3.09 12.26
CA ASP A 25 33.91 2.51 10.93
C ASP A 25 34.34 3.55 9.88
N GLY A 26 34.41 4.83 10.28
CA GLY A 26 34.79 5.93 9.41
C GLY A 26 33.65 6.48 8.53
N ARG A 27 32.39 6.12 8.78
CA ARG A 27 31.23 6.73 8.10
C ARG A 27 30.63 7.88 8.90
N THR A 28 29.79 8.68 8.26
CA THR A 28 29.05 9.82 8.85
C THR A 28 27.56 9.52 9.03
N TYR A 29 27.17 8.24 9.03
CA TYR A 29 25.78 7.82 9.16
C TYR A 29 25.70 6.40 9.70
N TYR A 30 24.50 6.03 10.16
CA TYR A 30 24.12 4.70 10.57
C TYR A 30 23.02 4.19 9.65
N ASN A 31 23.22 3.02 9.06
CA ASN A 31 22.19 2.37 8.24
C ASN A 31 21.11 1.77 9.15
N ALA A 32 19.85 1.98 8.76
CA ALA A 32 18.70 1.35 9.39
C ALA A 32 18.26 0.13 8.58
N ASN A 33 18.14 -1.00 9.27
CA ASN A 33 17.73 -2.28 8.69
C ASN A 33 16.57 -2.87 9.49
N ALA A 34 15.76 -3.64 8.77
CA ALA A 34 14.76 -4.53 9.35
C ALA A 34 15.36 -5.93 9.36
N TRP A 35 15.44 -6.53 10.53
CA TRP A 35 15.93 -7.88 10.72
C TRP A 35 14.76 -8.80 11.03
N VAL A 36 14.71 -9.93 10.34
CA VAL A 36 13.69 -10.98 10.52
C VAL A 36 14.38 -12.32 10.70
N ARG A 37 13.60 -13.33 11.10
CA ARG A 37 14.11 -14.70 11.16
C ARG A 37 14.15 -15.35 9.78
N SER A 38 15.12 -16.23 9.56
CA SER A 38 15.34 -16.92 8.28
C SER A 38 14.18 -17.82 7.83
N ASP A 39 13.37 -18.30 8.78
CA ASP A 39 12.19 -19.14 8.54
C ASP A 39 10.88 -18.35 8.34
N SER A 40 10.94 -17.01 8.35
CA SER A 40 9.77 -16.15 8.14
C SER A 40 9.36 -16.08 6.66
N ASP A 41 8.08 -15.84 6.42
CA ASP A 41 7.53 -15.51 5.10
C ASP A 41 8.17 -14.24 4.52
N VAL A 42 8.49 -13.27 5.38
CA VAL A 42 9.23 -12.05 5.02
C VAL A 42 10.63 -12.37 4.47
N ALA A 43 11.38 -13.26 5.13
CA ALA A 43 12.67 -13.70 4.63
C ALA A 43 12.52 -14.48 3.31
N GLY A 44 11.50 -15.33 3.20
CA GLY A 44 11.17 -16.04 1.96
C GLY A 44 10.98 -15.10 0.78
N ALA A 45 10.13 -14.08 0.94
CA ALA A 45 9.85 -13.08 -0.09
C ALA A 45 11.06 -12.19 -0.43
N PHE A 46 12.00 -12.00 0.50
CA PHE A 46 13.24 -11.29 0.19
C PHE A 46 14.22 -12.13 -0.62
N LEU A 47 14.15 -13.46 -0.49
CA LEU A 47 15.14 -14.41 -1.03
C LEU A 47 14.65 -15.16 -2.28
N ASP A 48 13.42 -14.94 -2.73
CA ASP A 48 12.81 -15.66 -3.85
C ASP A 48 13.17 -15.12 -5.25
N GLU A 49 13.88 -13.99 -5.31
CA GLU A 49 14.26 -13.26 -6.53
C GLU A 49 13.07 -12.79 -7.40
N ASP A 50 11.84 -12.76 -6.85
CA ASP A 50 10.65 -12.24 -7.53
C ASP A 50 10.54 -10.72 -7.36
N SER A 51 10.49 -9.98 -8.46
CA SER A 51 10.32 -8.52 -8.45
C SER A 51 8.95 -8.05 -7.93
N TYR A 52 7.96 -8.95 -7.89
CA TYR A 52 6.63 -8.65 -7.36
C TYR A 52 6.49 -8.97 -5.87
N SER A 53 7.41 -9.77 -5.31
CA SER A 53 7.52 -10.05 -3.88
C SER A 53 8.10 -8.85 -3.14
N ASP A 54 7.33 -8.33 -2.18
CA ASP A 54 7.74 -7.20 -1.36
C ASP A 54 7.83 -7.61 0.12
N PRO A 55 9.04 -7.80 0.68
CA PRO A 55 9.17 -8.22 2.06
C PRO A 55 8.66 -7.17 3.06
N PHE A 56 8.70 -5.87 2.72
CA PHE A 56 8.17 -4.84 3.61
C PHE A 56 6.64 -4.84 3.68
N ALA A 57 5.97 -5.28 2.60
CA ALA A 57 4.53 -5.48 2.58
C ALA A 57 4.08 -6.55 3.60
N LEU A 58 4.84 -7.64 3.70
CA LEU A 58 4.56 -8.76 4.59
C LEU A 58 4.75 -8.44 6.08
N LEU A 59 5.28 -7.25 6.41
CA LEU A 59 5.33 -6.77 7.79
C LEU A 59 3.95 -6.38 8.35
N SER A 60 2.94 -6.19 7.48
CA SER A 60 1.58 -5.91 7.92
C SER A 60 1.02 -7.06 8.77
N GLY A 61 0.40 -6.74 9.90
CA GLY A 61 -0.14 -7.73 10.85
C GLY A 61 0.90 -8.43 11.74
N LYS A 62 2.21 -8.28 11.46
CA LYS A 62 3.30 -8.87 12.25
C LYS A 62 3.57 -8.05 13.51
N ALA A 63 4.22 -8.63 14.52
CA ALA A 63 4.66 -7.92 15.71
C ALA A 63 6.04 -7.28 15.46
N SER A 64 6.21 -6.00 15.77
CA SER A 64 7.47 -5.28 15.57
C SER A 64 8.25 -5.04 16.87
N CYS A 65 9.57 -5.04 16.79
CA CYS A 65 10.50 -4.73 17.87
C CYS A 65 11.22 -3.41 17.56
N HIS A 66 10.85 -2.34 18.28
CA HIS A 66 11.46 -1.02 18.14
C HIS A 66 12.51 -0.79 19.23
N THR A 67 13.52 0.05 18.96
CA THR A 67 14.54 0.36 19.97
C THR A 67 14.05 1.32 21.06
N GLY A 68 12.96 2.04 20.83
CA GLY A 68 12.36 2.96 21.79
C GLY A 68 11.59 4.10 21.14
N TRP A 69 10.75 4.76 21.94
CA TRP A 69 9.90 5.86 21.48
C TRP A 69 10.72 7.02 20.89
N LEU A 70 10.47 7.32 19.61
CA LEU A 70 11.07 8.38 18.80
C LEU A 70 12.59 8.26 18.63
N ASN A 71 13.13 7.05 18.78
CA ASN A 71 14.51 6.76 18.38
C ASN A 71 14.63 6.80 16.84
N SER A 72 15.76 7.31 16.35
CA SER A 72 16.02 7.49 14.92
C SER A 72 15.93 6.18 14.13
N VAL A 73 16.92 5.30 14.27
CA VAL A 73 17.03 4.04 13.52
C VAL A 73 15.88 3.07 13.82
N GLY A 74 15.51 2.94 15.10
CA GLY A 74 14.54 1.92 15.51
C GLY A 74 13.08 2.34 15.48
N MET A 75 12.74 3.58 15.12
CA MET A 75 11.34 4.01 15.05
C MET A 75 11.06 5.08 14.00
N LEU A 76 11.76 6.21 14.01
CA LEU A 76 11.48 7.31 13.10
C LEU A 76 11.80 6.96 11.64
N LEU A 77 12.95 6.32 11.38
CA LEU A 77 13.30 5.88 10.04
C LEU A 77 12.36 4.79 9.50
N PRO A 78 12.08 3.68 10.21
CA PRO A 78 11.18 2.65 9.70
C PRO A 78 9.76 3.18 9.51
N MET A 79 9.23 3.97 10.45
CA MET A 79 7.89 4.54 10.25
C MET A 79 7.86 5.58 9.13
N GLY A 80 8.91 6.39 8.98
CA GLY A 80 9.00 7.37 7.91
C GLY A 80 9.11 6.72 6.53
N PHE A 81 9.76 5.56 6.47
CA PHE A 81 9.83 4.71 5.30
C PHE A 81 8.47 4.06 5.00
N LEU A 82 7.88 3.35 5.97
CA LEU A 82 6.62 2.62 5.80
C LEU A 82 5.46 3.55 5.46
N ILE A 83 5.30 4.65 6.19
CA ILE A 83 4.28 5.65 5.89
C ILE A 83 4.60 6.29 4.54
N GLY A 84 5.85 6.72 4.35
CA GLY A 84 6.33 7.41 3.15
C GLY A 84 5.98 6.70 1.86
N HIS A 85 6.25 5.40 1.78
CA HIS A 85 6.03 4.53 0.62
C HIS A 85 4.63 3.90 0.58
N GLY A 86 3.73 4.27 1.51
CA GLY A 86 2.34 3.84 1.44
C GLY A 86 2.02 2.48 2.05
N TYR A 87 2.98 1.82 2.69
CA TYR A 87 2.75 0.58 3.42
C TYR A 87 1.79 0.75 4.59
N ALA A 88 1.80 1.93 5.23
CA ALA A 88 0.99 2.23 6.39
C ALA A 88 0.26 3.57 6.21
N ASN A 89 -1.07 3.53 6.36
CA ASN A 89 -1.88 4.74 6.47
C ASN A 89 -1.79 5.32 7.89
N VAL A 90 -1.73 6.64 7.98
CA VAL A 90 -1.72 7.36 9.26
C VAL A 90 -3.07 7.18 9.97
N ILE A 91 -3.06 6.71 11.22
CA ILE A 91 -4.27 6.48 12.02
C ILE A 91 -4.40 7.54 13.13
N GLY A 92 -5.08 8.64 12.81
CA GLY A 92 -5.28 9.77 13.71
C GLY A 92 -5.03 11.09 12.98
N GLU A 93 -4.67 12.11 13.76
CA GLU A 93 -4.38 13.45 13.23
C GLU A 93 -2.92 13.55 12.77
N ALA A 94 -2.70 14.16 11.62
CA ALA A 94 -1.38 14.24 11.00
C ALA A 94 -0.42 15.22 11.70
N ASP A 95 -0.93 16.08 12.59
CA ASP A 95 -0.16 17.04 13.38
C ASP A 95 0.13 16.56 14.82
N ASP A 96 -0.39 15.40 15.22
CA ASP A 96 -0.12 14.77 16.52
C ASP A 96 0.92 13.64 16.37
N VAL A 97 1.98 13.70 17.19
CA VAL A 97 3.04 12.69 17.19
C VAL A 97 2.60 11.36 17.82
N GLU A 98 1.58 11.39 18.69
CA GLU A 98 1.03 10.17 19.29
C GLU A 98 0.33 9.28 18.24
N THR A 99 -0.10 9.87 17.12
CA THR A 99 -0.62 9.16 15.94
C THR A 99 0.33 8.09 15.42
N ILE A 100 1.65 8.24 15.59
CA ILE A 100 2.64 7.21 15.21
C ILE A 100 2.36 5.90 15.96
N ARG A 101 1.97 5.96 17.23
CA ARG A 101 1.70 4.76 18.02
C ARG A 101 0.48 4.00 17.50
N ASN A 102 -0.59 4.72 17.18
CA ASN A 102 -1.78 4.13 16.58
C ASN A 102 -1.46 3.53 15.20
N THR A 103 -0.64 4.22 14.41
CA THR A 103 -0.20 3.75 13.10
C THR A 103 0.65 2.48 13.20
N ILE A 104 1.58 2.40 14.17
CA ILE A 104 2.35 1.18 14.46
C ILE A 104 1.40 0.04 14.78
N TYR A 105 0.48 0.20 15.74
CA TYR A 105 -0.41 -0.89 16.14
C TYR A 105 -1.43 -1.28 15.07
N GLY A 106 -1.78 -0.36 14.17
CA GLY A 106 -2.69 -0.62 13.06
C GLY A 106 -2.01 -1.35 11.89
N PHE A 107 -0.79 -0.96 11.53
CA PHE A 107 -0.04 -1.63 10.45
C PHE A 107 0.56 -2.95 10.90
N PHE A 108 1.26 -2.97 12.04
CA PHE A 108 1.81 -4.18 12.63
C PHE A 108 0.69 -4.90 13.40
N ASN A 109 0.82 -5.04 14.72
CA ASN A 109 -0.27 -5.48 15.57
C ASN A 109 -0.11 -4.92 16.99
N SER A 110 -1.08 -5.22 17.86
CA SER A 110 -1.08 -4.75 19.25
C SER A 110 0.06 -5.30 20.11
N ASN A 111 0.79 -6.32 19.65
CA ASN A 111 1.92 -6.92 20.38
C ASN A 111 3.25 -6.24 20.06
N SER A 112 3.28 -5.28 19.13
CA SER A 112 4.49 -4.50 18.82
C SER A 112 5.11 -3.85 20.05
N SER A 113 6.40 -4.10 20.26
CA SER A 113 7.20 -3.59 21.36
C SER A 113 7.71 -2.17 21.06
N ILE A 114 7.16 -1.20 21.77
CA ILE A 114 7.65 0.19 21.83
C ILE A 114 8.19 0.41 23.26
N PRO A 115 9.47 0.06 23.52
CA PRO A 115 9.98 -0.07 24.87
C PRO A 115 10.30 1.29 25.51
N GLU A 116 10.09 1.37 26.83
CA GLU A 116 10.57 2.46 27.67
C GLU A 116 11.98 2.19 28.22
N ILE A 117 12.71 3.25 28.57
CA ILE A 117 14.04 3.14 29.18
C ILE A 117 13.98 2.25 30.44
N GLY A 118 14.85 1.24 30.49
CA GLY A 118 14.94 0.31 31.61
C GLY A 118 14.09 -0.96 31.46
N THR A 119 13.34 -1.11 30.37
CA THR A 119 12.70 -2.38 30.01
C THR A 119 13.69 -3.33 29.32
N PRO A 120 13.46 -4.66 29.35
CA PRO A 120 14.38 -5.64 28.75
C PRO A 120 14.56 -5.49 27.23
N TYR A 121 13.56 -4.92 26.53
CA TYR A 121 13.57 -4.76 25.08
C TYR A 121 13.96 -3.36 24.62
N TYR A 122 14.41 -2.48 25.52
CA TYR A 122 14.87 -1.14 25.16
C TYR A 122 16.26 -1.13 24.51
N GLY A 123 16.45 -0.25 23.53
CA GLY A 123 17.70 -0.06 22.79
C GLY A 123 17.92 -1.11 21.70
N TYR A 124 19.06 -1.02 21.00
CA TYR A 124 19.42 -1.96 19.92
C TYR A 124 19.49 -3.41 20.41
N ALA A 125 20.15 -3.64 21.54
CA ALA A 125 20.21 -4.94 22.21
C ALA A 125 18.82 -5.50 22.52
N GLY A 126 17.97 -4.67 23.10
CA GLY A 126 16.63 -5.08 23.50
C GLY A 126 15.71 -5.37 22.32
N ALA A 127 15.80 -4.59 21.24
CA ALA A 127 15.03 -4.82 20.03
C ALA A 127 15.47 -6.12 19.33
N LEU A 128 16.77 -6.40 19.23
CA LEU A 128 17.27 -7.67 18.70
C LEU A 128 16.87 -8.86 19.59
N ARG A 129 16.92 -8.69 20.92
CA ARG A 129 16.43 -9.69 21.86
C ARG A 129 14.95 -9.98 21.69
N CYS A 130 14.13 -8.96 21.45
CA CYS A 130 12.70 -9.10 21.19
C CYS A 130 12.41 -9.98 19.96
N LEU A 131 13.22 -9.87 18.90
CA LEU A 131 13.15 -10.78 17.74
C LEU A 131 13.63 -12.19 18.11
N SER A 132 14.75 -12.30 18.82
CA SER A 132 15.39 -13.58 19.15
C SER A 132 14.52 -14.45 20.09
N GLU A 133 13.77 -13.81 21.00
CA GLU A 133 12.86 -14.47 21.94
C GLU A 133 11.44 -14.68 21.36
N GLU A 134 11.25 -14.48 20.04
CA GLU A 134 9.96 -14.63 19.34
C GLU A 134 8.83 -13.73 19.88
N VAL A 135 9.18 -12.60 20.50
CA VAL A 135 8.18 -11.62 20.98
C VAL A 135 7.68 -10.76 19.82
N GLY A 136 8.56 -10.46 18.86
CA GLY A 136 8.21 -9.86 17.59
C GLY A 136 8.83 -10.61 16.42
N ASP A 137 8.28 -10.36 15.23
CA ASP A 137 8.67 -10.98 13.97
C ASP A 137 9.73 -10.17 13.21
N VAL A 138 9.85 -8.87 13.53
CA VAL A 138 10.82 -7.95 12.90
C VAL A 138 11.45 -7.02 13.93
N ALA A 139 12.78 -6.83 13.87
CA ALA A 139 13.50 -5.83 14.66
C ALA A 139 14.07 -4.71 13.79
N PHE A 140 13.81 -3.46 14.16
CA PHE A 140 14.39 -2.30 13.49
C PHE A 140 15.63 -1.81 14.25
N ILE A 141 16.81 -2.12 13.73
CA ILE A 141 18.11 -1.90 14.39
C ILE A 141 19.17 -1.47 13.37
N GLU A 142 20.35 -1.07 13.86
CA GLU A 142 21.48 -0.74 12.99
C GLU A 142 22.02 -2.01 12.31
N GLU A 143 22.54 -1.85 11.09
CA GLU A 143 23.02 -2.98 10.25
C GLU A 143 24.06 -3.89 10.92
N ASN A 144 24.87 -3.36 11.84
CA ASN A 144 25.95 -4.08 12.49
C ASN A 144 25.57 -4.62 13.87
N THR A 145 24.33 -4.38 14.32
CA THR A 145 23.88 -4.77 15.67
C THR A 145 24.00 -6.28 15.87
N VAL A 146 23.55 -7.07 14.88
CA VAL A 146 23.62 -8.54 14.95
C VAL A 146 25.07 -9.02 15.03
N ASP A 147 25.95 -8.47 14.20
CA ASP A 147 27.36 -8.86 14.22
C ASP A 147 28.05 -8.52 15.54
N ILE A 148 27.78 -7.33 16.09
CA ILE A 148 28.37 -6.86 17.34
C ILE A 148 27.91 -7.71 18.53
N MET A 149 26.66 -8.16 18.54
CA MET A 149 26.06 -8.80 19.72
C MET A 149 26.03 -10.33 19.65
N CYS A 150 25.97 -10.90 18.44
CA CYS A 150 25.73 -12.32 18.21
C CYS A 150 26.78 -13.01 17.31
N ASN A 151 27.73 -12.29 16.73
CA ASN A 151 28.74 -12.86 15.81
C ASN A 151 30.18 -12.57 16.24
N ASN A 152 30.44 -12.58 17.55
CA ASN A 152 31.79 -12.35 18.08
C ASN A 152 32.70 -13.56 17.84
N ILE A 153 33.98 -13.28 17.57
CA ILE A 153 35.02 -14.32 17.41
C ILE A 153 35.10 -15.22 18.66
N VAL A 154 34.87 -14.61 19.83
CA VAL A 154 34.77 -15.32 21.10
C VAL A 154 33.29 -15.52 21.40
N GLU A 155 32.81 -16.76 21.22
CA GLU A 155 31.40 -17.10 21.39
C GLU A 155 30.83 -16.74 22.77
N SER A 156 31.67 -16.75 23.83
CA SER A 156 31.24 -16.33 25.17
C SER A 156 30.99 -14.83 25.33
N ASP A 157 31.38 -14.02 24.34
CA ASP A 157 31.11 -12.59 24.30
C ASP A 157 29.75 -12.31 23.61
N ASN A 158 29.14 -13.32 22.98
CA ASN A 158 27.79 -13.21 22.46
C ASN A 158 26.76 -13.17 23.59
N GLU A 159 25.66 -12.47 23.35
CA GLU A 159 24.53 -12.44 24.27
C GLU A 159 23.84 -13.82 24.35
N GLU A 160 23.43 -14.23 25.56
CA GLU A 160 22.89 -15.59 25.82
C GLU A 160 21.59 -15.89 25.05
N TRP A 161 20.87 -14.86 24.61
CA TRP A 161 19.59 -14.95 23.91
C TRP A 161 19.73 -14.90 22.39
N CYS A 162 20.95 -14.81 21.84
CA CYS A 162 21.17 -14.84 20.40
C CYS A 162 20.75 -16.19 19.78
N LEU A 163 20.12 -16.12 18.61
CA LEU A 163 20.01 -17.23 17.67
C LEU A 163 21.35 -17.49 16.96
N ASP A 164 21.42 -18.59 16.20
CA ASP A 164 22.52 -18.83 15.27
C ASP A 164 22.54 -17.74 14.18
N ILE A 165 23.71 -17.40 13.65
CA ILE A 165 23.84 -16.28 12.71
C ILE A 165 23.03 -16.51 11.42
N GLU A 166 22.93 -17.76 10.98
CA GLU A 166 22.14 -18.15 9.80
C GLU A 166 20.62 -17.99 10.02
N ASP A 167 20.18 -17.79 11.26
CA ASP A 167 18.76 -17.59 11.59
C ASP A 167 18.33 -16.12 11.49
N TYR A 168 19.28 -15.19 11.25
CA TYR A 168 18.97 -13.79 11.04
C TYR A 168 19.08 -13.41 9.56
N VAL A 169 18.04 -12.78 9.03
CA VAL A 169 18.04 -12.20 7.68
C VAL A 169 17.84 -10.69 7.80
N SER A 170 18.77 -9.94 7.22
CA SER A 170 18.69 -8.48 7.11
C SER A 170 18.02 -8.11 5.79
N LEU A 171 16.91 -7.39 5.87
CA LEU A 171 16.31 -6.74 4.71
C LEU A 171 17.18 -5.56 4.24
N PRO A 172 17.01 -5.07 2.99
CA PRO A 172 17.78 -3.95 2.48
C PRO A 172 17.72 -2.70 3.36
N VAL A 173 18.78 -1.90 3.31
CA VAL A 173 18.83 -0.62 4.01
C VAL A 173 17.74 0.29 3.47
N PHE A 174 16.80 0.70 4.32
CA PHE A 174 15.69 1.57 3.93
C PHE A 174 15.88 3.03 4.35
N GLY A 175 16.89 3.33 5.16
CA GLY A 175 17.14 4.68 5.65
C GLY A 175 18.50 4.84 6.32
N GLN A 176 18.94 6.09 6.42
CA GLN A 176 20.20 6.46 7.05
C GLN A 176 19.97 7.51 8.13
N SER A 177 20.42 7.22 9.35
CA SER A 177 20.47 8.20 10.42
C SER A 177 21.81 8.95 10.34
N PRO A 178 21.82 10.28 10.14
CA PRO A 178 23.06 11.03 10.09
C PRO A 178 23.76 11.01 11.44
N SER A 179 25.08 11.02 11.40
CA SER A 179 25.92 11.27 12.57
C SER A 179 25.81 12.75 12.99
N GLN A 180 26.46 13.10 14.10
CA GLN A 180 26.38 14.46 14.63
C GLN A 180 27.06 15.45 13.68
N SER A 181 26.44 16.60 13.50
CA SER A 181 26.87 17.61 12.55
C SER A 181 27.35 18.89 13.21
N VAL A 182 28.34 19.52 12.58
CA VAL A 182 28.75 20.90 12.83
C VAL A 182 27.88 21.81 11.99
N VAL A 183 26.98 22.52 12.66
CA VAL A 183 25.96 23.37 12.04
C VAL A 183 26.37 24.84 12.16
N TYR A 184 26.07 25.64 11.15
CA TYR A 184 26.34 27.08 11.10
C TYR A 184 25.22 27.87 10.45
N ASN A 185 25.27 29.19 10.57
CA ASN A 185 24.36 30.09 9.86
C ASN A 185 25.03 30.60 8.56
N PRO A 186 24.59 30.16 7.37
CA PRO A 186 25.19 30.56 6.10
C PRO A 186 24.99 32.04 5.76
N SER A 187 24.02 32.72 6.40
CA SER A 187 23.76 34.15 6.21
C SER A 187 24.69 35.05 7.04
N ILE A 188 25.40 34.49 8.02
CA ILE A 188 26.27 35.23 8.95
C ILE A 188 27.74 34.87 8.75
N LEU A 189 28.05 33.58 8.62
CA LEU A 189 29.42 33.10 8.49
C LEU A 189 29.86 33.15 7.02
N ASP A 190 30.94 33.88 6.76
CA ASP A 190 31.53 34.00 5.42
C ASP A 190 31.99 32.64 4.87
N HIS A 191 31.75 32.39 3.59
CA HIS A 191 32.09 31.12 2.93
C HIS A 191 33.58 30.78 3.01
N SER A 192 34.48 31.75 2.85
CA SER A 192 35.92 31.49 2.96
C SER A 192 36.29 31.06 4.37
N LEU A 193 35.66 31.66 5.38
CA LEU A 193 35.90 31.30 6.77
C LEU A 193 35.27 29.96 7.14
N SER A 194 34.08 29.62 6.62
CA SER A 194 33.48 28.30 6.85
C SER A 194 34.34 27.18 6.25
N ASP A 195 34.94 27.40 5.08
CA ASP A 195 35.84 26.44 4.45
C ASP A 195 37.12 26.25 5.29
N GLU A 196 37.68 27.33 5.83
CA GLU A 196 38.83 27.27 6.74
C GLU A 196 38.49 26.50 8.03
N ILE A 197 37.34 26.77 8.65
CA ILE A 197 36.88 26.05 9.85
C ILE A 197 36.70 24.56 9.54
N THR A 198 36.03 24.25 8.43
CA THR A 198 35.79 22.87 7.99
C THR A 198 37.10 22.12 7.79
N LYS A 199 38.08 22.76 7.14
CA LYS A 199 39.40 22.20 6.94
C LYS A 199 40.10 21.90 8.27
N VAL A 200 40.05 22.84 9.22
CA VAL A 200 40.63 22.62 10.56
C VAL A 200 39.99 21.41 11.24
N LEU A 201 38.66 21.27 11.19
CA LEU A 201 37.94 20.14 11.79
C LEU A 201 38.33 18.80 11.16
N VAL A 202 38.37 18.73 9.83
CA VAL A 202 38.74 17.51 9.09
C VAL A 202 40.20 17.13 9.33
N ASP A 203 41.10 18.13 9.42
CA ASP A 203 42.53 17.89 9.65
C ASP A 203 42.84 17.43 11.08
N MET A 204 41.91 17.57 12.05
CA MET A 204 42.12 17.13 13.44
C MET A 204 42.51 15.65 13.53
N LYS A 205 41.96 14.77 12.68
CA LYS A 205 42.29 13.33 12.71
C LYS A 205 43.76 13.03 12.35
N ASN A 206 44.42 13.97 11.69
CA ASN A 206 45.83 13.87 11.28
C ASN A 206 46.78 14.53 12.29
N ASP A 207 46.27 15.23 13.31
CA ASP A 207 47.07 15.91 14.32
C ASP A 207 47.13 15.08 15.62
N PRO A 208 48.30 14.51 15.99
CA PRO A 208 48.46 13.78 17.24
C PRO A 208 48.07 14.58 18.50
N ALA A 209 48.18 15.92 18.46
CA ALA A 209 47.76 16.77 19.56
C ALA A 209 46.22 16.86 19.68
N ALA A 210 45.49 16.67 18.59
CA ALA A 210 44.04 16.73 18.54
C ALA A 210 43.36 15.39 18.88
N SER A 211 44.05 14.25 18.80
CA SER A 211 43.50 12.92 19.15
C SER A 211 42.87 12.88 20.55
N ASN A 212 43.52 13.47 21.56
CA ASN A 212 42.93 13.53 22.91
C ASN A 212 41.65 14.39 22.97
N ILE A 213 41.51 15.39 22.09
CA ILE A 213 40.31 16.24 22.02
C ILE A 213 39.19 15.48 21.31
N LEU A 214 39.51 14.85 20.18
CA LEU A 214 38.60 14.01 19.42
C LEU A 214 38.00 12.91 20.31
N ASP A 215 38.84 12.16 21.02
CA ASP A 215 38.38 11.02 21.83
C ASP A 215 37.69 11.47 23.12
N ASN A 216 38.29 12.37 23.90
CA ASN A 216 37.81 12.64 25.27
C ASN A 216 36.81 13.81 25.36
N VAL A 217 36.78 14.70 24.38
CA VAL A 217 35.91 15.89 24.39
C VAL A 217 34.77 15.75 23.39
N LEU A 218 35.09 15.33 22.16
CA LEU A 218 34.12 15.26 21.08
C LEU A 218 33.55 13.85 20.88
N ASN A 219 34.16 12.82 21.49
CA ASN A 219 33.76 11.42 21.38
C ASN A 219 33.59 10.96 19.93
N THR A 220 34.56 11.29 19.07
CA THR A 220 34.59 10.89 17.67
C THR A 220 36.03 10.62 17.24
N ILE A 221 36.23 9.78 16.22
CA ILE A 221 37.56 9.54 15.64
C ILE A 221 37.99 10.63 14.65
N GLY A 222 37.11 11.57 14.31
CA GLY A 222 37.41 12.68 13.42
C GLY A 222 36.17 13.28 12.78
N PHE A 223 36.39 14.18 11.82
CA PHE A 223 35.31 14.78 11.02
C PHE A 223 35.52 14.55 9.54
N GLU A 224 34.42 14.57 8.80
CA GLU A 224 34.38 14.61 7.35
C GLU A 224 33.64 15.86 6.88
N ALA A 225 34.16 16.51 5.84
CA ALA A 225 33.50 17.66 5.23
C ALA A 225 32.24 17.20 4.50
N THR A 226 31.11 17.88 4.76
CA THR A 226 29.84 17.57 4.11
C THR A 226 28.99 18.85 4.02
N ASN A 227 27.84 18.75 3.37
CA ASN A 227 26.87 19.84 3.28
C ASN A 227 25.50 19.36 3.77
N THR A 228 24.57 20.31 3.97
CA THR A 228 23.25 20.02 4.51
C THR A 228 22.48 18.99 3.69
N THR A 229 22.42 19.16 2.37
CA THR A 229 21.65 18.28 1.48
C THR A 229 22.24 16.87 1.48
N SER A 230 23.56 16.73 1.40
CA SER A 230 24.23 15.43 1.40
C SER A 230 24.15 14.72 2.75
N HIS A 231 24.19 15.45 3.87
CA HIS A 231 24.20 14.85 5.21
C HIS A 231 22.80 14.58 5.77
N LEU A 232 21.86 15.50 5.55
CA LEU A 232 20.52 15.44 6.15
C LEU A 232 19.41 15.15 5.13
N GLY A 233 19.70 15.09 3.84
CA GLY A 233 18.68 14.98 2.79
C GLY A 233 17.82 13.72 2.86
N SER A 234 18.46 12.54 2.84
CA SER A 234 17.76 11.24 2.94
C SER A 234 17.05 11.06 4.29
N TYR A 235 17.66 11.55 5.36
CA TYR A 235 17.00 11.62 6.67
C TYR A 235 15.75 12.50 6.59
N SER A 236 15.86 13.69 6.00
CA SER A 236 14.75 14.64 5.88
C SER A 236 13.58 14.07 5.08
N SER A 237 13.82 13.34 3.99
CA SER A 237 12.73 12.75 3.20
C SER A 237 11.91 11.75 4.01
N LEU A 238 12.55 10.93 4.85
CA LEU A 238 11.86 9.97 5.71
C LEU A 238 11.20 10.64 6.92
N ILE A 239 11.91 11.54 7.59
CA ILE A 239 11.39 12.21 8.79
C ILE A 239 10.20 13.11 8.46
N SER A 240 10.18 13.74 7.28
CA SER A 240 9.04 14.56 6.86
C SER A 240 7.75 13.75 6.70
N ASN A 241 7.85 12.42 6.60
CA ASN A 241 6.68 11.53 6.55
C ASN A 241 6.13 11.18 7.94
N ILE A 242 6.80 11.58 9.02
CA ILE A 242 6.36 11.27 10.37
C ILE A 242 5.26 12.26 10.80
N PRO A 243 4.04 11.79 11.12
CA PRO A 243 2.97 12.65 11.59
C PRO A 243 3.36 13.34 12.90
N GLY A 244 3.05 14.63 13.00
CA GLY A 244 3.30 15.47 14.17
C GLY A 244 4.77 15.73 14.52
N ILE A 245 5.75 15.24 13.74
CA ILE A 245 7.16 15.32 14.15
C ILE A 245 7.66 16.75 14.29
N SER A 246 7.20 17.63 13.42
CA SER A 246 7.60 19.03 13.43
C SER A 246 7.01 19.77 14.64
N ALA A 247 5.76 19.48 15.00
CA ALA A 247 5.12 19.99 16.21
C ALA A 247 5.84 19.47 17.46
N TYR A 248 6.14 18.17 17.51
CA TYR A 248 6.90 17.56 18.59
C TYR A 248 8.26 18.23 18.81
N TYR A 249 9.03 18.46 17.74
CA TYR A 249 10.31 19.13 17.86
C TYR A 249 10.18 20.61 18.23
N ASN A 250 9.15 21.29 17.73
CA ASN A 250 8.87 22.67 18.13
C ASN A 250 8.63 22.76 19.64
N ASP A 251 7.82 21.88 20.21
CA ASP A 251 7.58 21.83 21.65
C ASP A 251 8.84 21.43 22.43
N ARG A 252 9.55 20.38 21.97
CA ARG A 252 10.77 19.88 22.61
C ARG A 252 11.87 20.94 22.69
N TYR A 253 12.01 21.76 21.65
CA TYR A 253 13.03 22.81 21.58
C TYR A 253 12.49 24.22 21.89
N ALA A 254 11.21 24.34 22.28
CA ALA A 254 10.52 25.61 22.55
C ALA A 254 10.64 26.62 21.39
N ILE A 255 10.42 26.17 20.16
CA ILE A 255 10.45 26.95 18.93
C ILE A 255 9.05 27.50 18.61
N ASN A 256 8.93 28.81 18.41
CA ASN A 256 7.70 29.43 17.91
C ASN A 256 7.67 29.38 16.38
N SER A 257 7.26 28.26 15.79
CA SER A 257 6.92 28.21 14.36
C SER A 257 5.59 27.51 14.12
N THR A 258 4.84 28.01 13.13
CA THR A 258 3.59 27.44 12.64
C THR A 258 3.90 26.73 11.34
N LEU A 259 3.85 25.40 11.30
CA LEU A 259 3.81 24.68 10.03
C LEU A 259 2.40 24.83 9.46
N SER A 260 2.31 25.37 8.24
CA SER A 260 1.09 25.33 7.43
C SER A 260 1.14 24.14 6.48
N SER A 261 -0.02 23.62 6.07
CA SER A 261 -0.09 22.64 4.98
C SER A 261 0.67 23.15 3.75
N SER A 262 1.38 22.25 3.06
CA SER A 262 2.14 22.57 1.83
C SER A 262 1.23 22.86 0.65
N ILE A 263 -0.01 22.36 0.68
CA ILE A 263 -0.91 22.40 -0.46
C ILE A 263 -2.03 23.43 -0.23
N SER A 264 -2.11 24.37 -1.17
CA SER A 264 -3.17 25.39 -1.24
C SER A 264 -4.29 25.00 -2.21
N GLU A 265 -4.06 23.97 -3.03
CA GLU A 265 -4.98 23.48 -4.06
C GLU A 265 -4.77 21.98 -4.31
N ILE A 266 -5.85 21.19 -4.35
CA ILE A 266 -5.81 19.76 -4.69
C ILE A 266 -6.39 19.56 -6.09
N ARG A 267 -5.73 18.74 -6.90
CA ARG A 267 -6.12 18.41 -8.27
C ARG A 267 -6.55 16.96 -8.36
N ILE A 268 -7.78 16.72 -8.78
CA ILE A 268 -8.37 15.38 -8.90
C ILE A 268 -8.44 15.00 -10.37
N ALA A 269 -7.71 13.97 -10.79
CA ALA A 269 -7.85 13.43 -12.14
C ALA A 269 -9.18 12.68 -12.25
N ILE A 270 -9.98 13.05 -13.27
CA ILE A 270 -11.28 12.44 -13.57
C ILE A 270 -11.42 12.26 -15.08
N GLU A 271 -12.02 11.16 -15.52
CA GLU A 271 -12.35 10.96 -16.94
C GLU A 271 -13.39 11.98 -17.40
N ASN A 272 -13.27 12.50 -18.63
CA ASN A 272 -14.04 13.63 -19.14
C ASN A 272 -15.56 13.54 -18.86
N VAL A 273 -16.07 14.54 -18.12
CA VAL A 273 -17.43 14.54 -17.54
C VAL A 273 -18.37 15.56 -18.19
N GLU A 274 -18.15 15.98 -19.44
CA GLU A 274 -19.03 16.96 -20.08
C GLU A 274 -20.51 16.51 -20.12
N GLU A 275 -20.77 15.20 -20.12
CA GLU A 275 -22.12 14.64 -20.18
C GLU A 275 -22.89 14.67 -18.84
N TYR A 276 -22.21 14.73 -17.69
CA TYR A 276 -22.86 14.67 -16.38
C TYR A 276 -23.04 16.05 -15.71
N ALA A 277 -22.66 17.13 -16.38
CA ALA A 277 -22.77 18.49 -15.84
C ALA A 277 -24.21 18.83 -15.41
N ASN A 278 -24.36 19.35 -14.18
CA ASN A 278 -25.64 19.66 -13.52
C ASN A 278 -26.55 18.44 -13.23
N SER A 279 -26.00 17.22 -13.23
CA SER A 279 -26.71 16.02 -12.80
C SER A 279 -26.36 15.63 -11.35
N ILE A 280 -26.95 14.54 -10.84
CA ILE A 280 -26.53 13.94 -9.56
C ILE A 280 -25.18 13.23 -9.66
N TYR A 281 -24.70 12.99 -10.88
CA TYR A 281 -23.41 12.37 -11.20
C TYR A 281 -22.30 13.43 -11.45
N ASP A 282 -22.59 14.71 -11.18
CA ASP A 282 -21.65 15.80 -11.44
C ASP A 282 -20.46 15.73 -10.45
N PRO A 283 -19.22 15.53 -10.92
CA PRO A 283 -18.03 15.44 -10.08
C PRO A 283 -17.74 16.75 -9.34
N GLN A 284 -18.37 17.86 -9.72
CA GLN A 284 -18.29 19.10 -8.95
C GLN A 284 -18.85 18.91 -7.53
N ILE A 285 -19.78 17.97 -7.33
CA ILE A 285 -20.34 17.68 -6.00
C ILE A 285 -19.27 17.20 -5.02
N ILE A 286 -18.41 16.26 -5.43
CA ILE A 286 -17.31 15.80 -4.57
C ILE A 286 -16.23 16.88 -4.42
N SER A 287 -16.00 17.69 -5.45
CA SER A 287 -15.09 18.83 -5.39
C SER A 287 -15.54 19.86 -4.34
N ASP A 288 -16.82 20.21 -4.32
CA ASP A 288 -17.40 21.15 -3.37
C ASP A 288 -17.36 20.60 -1.94
N TYR A 289 -17.69 19.33 -1.76
CA TYR A 289 -17.59 18.65 -0.46
C TYR A 289 -16.16 18.69 0.09
N LEU A 290 -15.17 18.30 -0.72
CA LEU A 290 -13.77 18.31 -0.31
C LEU A 290 -13.27 19.74 -0.04
N HIS A 291 -13.74 20.74 -0.80
CA HIS A 291 -13.42 22.15 -0.54
C HIS A 291 -13.91 22.60 0.83
N GLU A 292 -15.14 22.23 1.20
CA GLU A 292 -15.74 22.56 2.48
C GLU A 292 -15.00 21.89 3.66
N VAL A 293 -14.73 20.59 3.55
CA VAL A 293 -14.09 19.81 4.61
C VAL A 293 -12.61 20.19 4.78
N LEU A 294 -11.87 20.36 3.68
CA LEU A 294 -10.43 20.59 3.72
C LEU A 294 -10.05 22.09 3.81
N GLY A 295 -10.96 22.99 3.42
CA GLY A 295 -10.71 24.43 3.41
C GLY A 295 -9.70 24.89 2.36
N VAL A 296 -9.40 24.04 1.36
CA VAL A 296 -8.46 24.33 0.25
C VAL A 296 -9.18 24.28 -1.08
N LYS A 297 -8.63 24.93 -2.11
CA LYS A 297 -9.25 24.92 -3.44
C LYS A 297 -9.18 23.51 -4.04
N ILE A 298 -10.27 23.01 -4.62
CA ILE A 298 -10.29 21.73 -5.34
C ILE A 298 -10.49 21.99 -6.83
N ASN A 299 -9.63 21.42 -7.67
CA ASN A 299 -9.72 21.50 -9.12
C ASN A 299 -9.88 20.10 -9.71
N LEU A 300 -10.80 19.98 -10.66
CA LEU A 300 -10.97 18.78 -11.45
C LEU A 300 -10.06 18.86 -12.68
N TYR A 301 -9.21 17.85 -12.84
CA TYR A 301 -8.30 17.68 -13.98
C TYR A 301 -8.89 16.62 -14.91
N ASN A 302 -9.47 17.06 -16.01
CA ASN A 302 -10.11 16.15 -16.96
C ASN A 302 -9.06 15.39 -17.76
N VAL A 303 -9.23 14.08 -17.86
CA VAL A 303 -8.43 13.16 -18.68
C VAL A 303 -9.32 12.36 -19.62
N GLU A 304 -8.72 11.72 -20.63
CA GLU A 304 -9.42 10.90 -21.62
C GLU A 304 -9.63 9.45 -21.16
N ASN A 305 -8.73 8.92 -20.33
CA ASN A 305 -8.76 7.53 -19.85
C ASN A 305 -7.91 7.34 -18.58
N GLU A 306 -7.96 6.16 -17.97
CA GLU A 306 -7.17 5.81 -16.78
C GLU A 306 -5.65 5.84 -16.99
N GLY A 307 -5.14 5.60 -18.21
CA GLY A 307 -3.70 5.73 -18.50
C GLY A 307 -3.21 7.16 -18.31
N GLU A 308 -3.97 8.15 -18.79
CA GLU A 308 -3.66 9.56 -18.57
C GLU A 308 -3.84 9.95 -17.08
N MET A 309 -4.71 9.27 -16.30
CA MET A 309 -4.72 9.45 -14.83
C MET A 309 -3.37 9.04 -14.21
N ILE A 310 -2.84 7.88 -14.61
CA ILE A 310 -1.56 7.36 -14.11
C ILE A 310 -0.43 8.32 -14.46
N GLU A 311 -0.31 8.74 -15.72
CA GLU A 311 0.70 9.70 -16.17
C GLU A 311 0.57 11.05 -15.45
N SER A 312 -0.67 11.50 -15.21
CA SER A 312 -0.94 12.76 -14.51
C SER A 312 -0.52 12.72 -13.04
N LEU A 313 -0.71 11.59 -12.36
CA LEU A 313 -0.23 11.38 -10.99
C LEU A 313 1.30 11.25 -10.95
N ALA A 314 1.89 10.49 -11.87
CA ALA A 314 3.34 10.29 -11.95
C ALA A 314 4.09 11.60 -12.20
N SER A 315 3.61 12.40 -13.15
CA SER A 315 4.17 13.72 -13.49
C SER A 315 3.84 14.82 -12.47
N GLY A 316 2.85 14.60 -11.61
CA GLY A 316 2.37 15.58 -10.62
C GLY A 316 1.47 16.66 -11.22
N ASN A 317 0.82 16.40 -12.36
CA ASN A 317 -0.24 17.23 -12.93
C ASN A 317 -1.56 17.10 -12.15
N ALA A 318 -1.81 15.91 -11.58
CA ALA A 318 -2.88 15.63 -10.63
C ALA A 318 -2.28 15.14 -9.30
N ASP A 319 -3.06 15.26 -8.22
CA ASP A 319 -2.64 14.83 -6.88
C ASP A 319 -3.29 13.51 -6.48
N ILE A 320 -4.54 13.28 -6.90
CA ILE A 320 -5.31 12.06 -6.64
C ILE A 320 -6.15 11.63 -7.85
N ALA A 321 -6.40 10.33 -7.98
CA ALA A 321 -7.31 9.75 -8.98
C ALA A 321 -8.05 8.55 -8.41
N ILE A 322 -9.22 8.21 -8.97
CA ILE A 322 -9.94 6.97 -8.63
C ILE A 322 -9.86 6.05 -9.85
N MET A 323 -9.25 4.89 -9.68
CA MET A 323 -8.96 3.97 -10.79
C MET A 323 -9.53 2.58 -10.50
N ASN A 324 -9.88 1.83 -11.53
CA ASN A 324 -10.33 0.44 -11.41
C ASN A 324 -9.20 -0.51 -11.00
N SER A 325 -9.51 -1.81 -10.93
CA SER A 325 -8.62 -2.87 -10.45
C SER A 325 -7.29 -2.92 -11.21
N SER A 326 -7.33 -2.98 -12.54
CA SER A 326 -6.15 -3.16 -13.40
C SER A 326 -5.33 -1.88 -13.52
N ALA A 327 -5.97 -0.72 -13.65
CA ALA A 327 -5.26 0.57 -13.67
C ALA A 327 -4.58 0.84 -12.32
N SER A 328 -5.26 0.57 -11.20
CA SER A 328 -4.66 0.71 -9.87
C SER A 328 -3.48 -0.23 -9.66
N TRP A 329 -3.55 -1.46 -10.19
CA TRP A 329 -2.45 -2.42 -10.12
C TRP A 329 -1.24 -1.97 -10.93
N ILE A 330 -1.43 -1.50 -12.16
CA ILE A 330 -0.33 -0.94 -12.99
C ILE A 330 0.25 0.31 -12.36
N ALA A 331 -0.60 1.24 -11.90
CA ALA A 331 -0.18 2.44 -11.18
C ALA A 331 0.75 2.09 -10.00
N TRP A 332 0.42 1.02 -9.28
CA TRP A 332 1.23 0.55 -8.16
C TRP A 332 2.52 -0.15 -8.57
N LYS A 333 2.45 -1.14 -9.46
CA LYS A 333 3.59 -1.99 -9.79
C LYS A 333 4.59 -1.34 -10.74
N GLU A 334 4.15 -0.50 -11.67
CA GLU A 334 5.01 0.10 -12.70
C GLU A 334 5.38 1.56 -12.42
N PHE A 335 4.55 2.30 -11.66
CA PHE A 335 4.72 3.75 -11.46
C PHE A 335 4.98 4.18 -10.01
N GLY A 336 5.01 3.23 -9.06
CA GLY A 336 5.23 3.54 -7.64
C GLY A 336 4.12 4.39 -7.01
N LEU A 337 2.93 4.42 -7.62
CA LEU A 337 1.75 5.07 -7.07
C LEU A 337 1.10 4.19 -6.01
N VAL A 338 0.30 4.79 -5.12
CA VAL A 338 -0.18 4.12 -3.91
C VAL A 338 -1.68 4.30 -3.73
N ALA A 339 -2.39 3.25 -3.33
CA ALA A 339 -3.76 3.30 -2.87
C ALA A 339 -3.84 3.73 -1.40
N MET A 340 -4.76 4.64 -1.08
CA MET A 340 -5.07 5.03 0.30
C MET A 340 -6.51 4.68 0.74
N ALA A 341 -7.41 4.50 -0.22
CA ALA A 341 -8.79 4.11 0.05
C ALA A 341 -9.38 3.29 -1.09
N ALA A 342 -10.42 2.53 -0.81
CA ALA A 342 -11.17 1.76 -1.79
C ALA A 342 -12.67 1.90 -1.60
N LYS A 343 -13.41 1.79 -2.70
CA LYS A 343 -14.88 1.71 -2.67
C LYS A 343 -15.33 0.43 -1.98
N GLN A 344 -16.47 0.52 -1.31
CA GLN A 344 -17.12 -0.61 -0.66
C GLN A 344 -18.39 -1.02 -1.42
N GLU A 345 -18.48 -2.30 -1.74
CA GLU A 345 -19.65 -2.93 -2.38
C GLU A 345 -20.81 -3.07 -1.39
N LEU A 346 -22.01 -3.36 -1.91
CA LEU A 346 -23.24 -3.58 -1.11
C LEU A 346 -23.07 -4.66 -0.03
N ASN A 347 -22.21 -5.65 -0.28
CA ASN A 347 -21.89 -6.73 0.66
C ASN A 347 -20.83 -6.33 1.73
N GLN A 348 -20.48 -5.04 1.81
CA GLN A 348 -19.47 -4.45 2.69
C GLN A 348 -18.02 -4.89 2.40
N ARG A 349 -17.75 -5.55 1.28
CA ARG A 349 -16.38 -5.92 0.86
C ARG A 349 -15.81 -4.85 -0.08
N THR A 350 -14.50 -4.80 -0.19
CA THR A 350 -13.76 -3.98 -1.16
C THR A 350 -13.28 -4.82 -2.35
N TYR A 351 -13.92 -5.95 -2.60
CA TYR A 351 -13.56 -6.85 -3.70
C TYR A 351 -14.76 -7.70 -4.11
N SER A 352 -14.79 -8.08 -5.39
CA SER A 352 -15.58 -9.20 -5.89
C SER A 352 -14.70 -10.45 -6.08
N LYS A 353 -15.30 -11.59 -6.42
CA LYS A 353 -14.57 -12.84 -6.62
C LYS A 353 -14.85 -13.42 -7.99
N SER A 354 -13.89 -14.19 -8.51
CA SER A 354 -14.15 -15.12 -9.60
C SER A 354 -14.54 -16.49 -9.04
N VAL A 355 -15.50 -17.14 -9.69
CA VAL A 355 -15.96 -18.48 -9.34
C VAL A 355 -15.98 -19.38 -10.56
N ALA A 356 -15.76 -20.68 -10.32
CA ALA A 356 -15.86 -21.71 -11.33
C ALA A 356 -17.14 -22.52 -11.12
N ILE A 357 -18.02 -22.57 -12.12
CA ILE A 357 -19.27 -23.33 -12.07
C ILE A 357 -19.13 -24.60 -12.91
N ILE A 358 -19.55 -25.73 -12.35
CA ILE A 358 -19.55 -27.05 -13.00
C ILE A 358 -20.94 -27.69 -12.86
N LYS A 359 -21.20 -28.73 -13.67
CA LYS A 359 -22.44 -29.53 -13.52
C LYS A 359 -22.34 -30.47 -12.33
N GLY A 360 -23.40 -30.57 -11.54
CA GLY A 360 -23.49 -31.40 -10.34
C GLY A 360 -23.36 -32.91 -10.60
N ASN A 361 -23.63 -33.37 -11.82
CA ASN A 361 -23.45 -34.76 -12.24
C ASN A 361 -22.06 -35.04 -12.84
N SER A 362 -21.14 -34.08 -12.83
CA SER A 362 -19.79 -34.24 -13.41
C SER A 362 -18.85 -35.04 -12.51
N VAL A 363 -17.74 -35.49 -13.09
CA VAL A 363 -16.66 -36.14 -12.33
C VAL A 363 -15.94 -35.15 -11.40
N MET A 364 -15.86 -33.86 -11.80
CA MET A 364 -15.32 -32.78 -10.97
C MET A 364 -16.20 -32.54 -9.75
N ALA A 365 -17.52 -32.54 -9.94
CA ALA A 365 -18.49 -32.42 -8.86
C ALA A 365 -18.34 -33.57 -7.85
N SER A 366 -18.18 -34.79 -8.37
CA SER A 366 -17.94 -35.96 -7.53
C SER A 366 -16.64 -35.84 -6.74
N ALA A 367 -15.55 -35.36 -7.36
CA ALA A 367 -14.27 -35.12 -6.70
C ALA A 367 -14.34 -33.99 -5.66
N HIS A 368 -15.10 -32.92 -5.92
CA HIS A 368 -15.27 -31.83 -4.97
C HIS A 368 -16.08 -32.23 -3.73
N LEU A 369 -17.07 -33.12 -3.89
CA LEU A 369 -18.01 -33.51 -2.83
C LEU A 369 -17.61 -34.78 -2.06
N ASP A 370 -16.57 -35.50 -2.47
CA ASP A 370 -16.20 -36.80 -1.86
C ASP A 370 -15.44 -36.68 -0.52
N ASN A 371 -15.01 -35.48 -0.13
CA ASN A 371 -14.18 -35.19 1.05
C ASN A 371 -12.83 -35.95 1.07
N ASP A 372 -12.33 -36.38 -0.09
CA ASP A 372 -11.02 -37.01 -0.23
C ASP A 372 -9.96 -35.95 -0.58
N LEU A 373 -8.98 -35.74 0.30
CA LEU A 373 -7.87 -34.82 0.04
C LEU A 373 -6.96 -35.29 -1.10
N GLY A 374 -7.12 -36.53 -1.57
CA GLY A 374 -6.41 -37.09 -2.72
C GLY A 374 -7.11 -36.85 -4.06
N THR A 375 -8.33 -36.33 -4.08
CA THR A 375 -9.07 -35.96 -5.30
C THR A 375 -9.09 -34.45 -5.47
N ASP A 376 -8.82 -33.99 -6.68
CA ASP A 376 -8.70 -32.57 -6.99
C ASP A 376 -9.56 -32.25 -8.22
N PRO A 377 -10.64 -31.46 -8.06
CA PRO A 377 -11.53 -31.14 -9.16
C PRO A 377 -10.84 -30.33 -10.27
N TYR A 378 -9.82 -29.53 -9.94
CA TYR A 378 -9.10 -28.72 -10.93
C TYR A 378 -8.14 -29.56 -11.77
N ALA A 379 -7.54 -30.61 -11.19
CA ALA A 379 -6.72 -31.57 -11.94
C ALA A 379 -7.52 -32.33 -13.02
N LEU A 380 -8.85 -32.41 -12.89
CA LEU A 380 -9.74 -33.08 -13.83
C LEU A 380 -10.18 -32.20 -15.01
N LEU A 381 -9.77 -30.93 -15.03
CA LEU A 381 -10.09 -29.97 -16.08
C LEU A 381 -9.26 -30.17 -17.36
N GLU A 382 -8.11 -30.84 -17.27
CA GLU A 382 -7.24 -31.11 -18.41
C GLU A 382 -8.01 -31.85 -19.53
N GLY A 383 -7.92 -31.36 -20.76
CA GLY A 383 -8.60 -31.94 -21.92
C GLY A 383 -10.09 -31.58 -22.06
N LYS A 384 -10.68 -30.83 -21.12
CA LYS A 384 -12.12 -30.49 -21.11
C LYS A 384 -12.37 -29.16 -21.82
N ASN A 385 -13.57 -28.99 -22.36
CA ASN A 385 -13.99 -27.68 -22.88
C ASN A 385 -14.29 -26.74 -21.69
N SER A 386 -13.70 -25.55 -21.70
CA SER A 386 -13.99 -24.46 -20.77
C SER A 386 -14.93 -23.42 -21.40
N CYS A 387 -15.68 -22.71 -20.56
CA CYS A 387 -16.51 -21.57 -20.94
C CYS A 387 -15.98 -20.33 -20.23
N HIS A 388 -15.39 -19.41 -20.99
CA HIS A 388 -14.94 -18.11 -20.51
C HIS A 388 -15.99 -17.05 -20.82
N SER A 389 -16.11 -16.02 -20.00
CA SER A 389 -17.06 -14.92 -20.25
C SER A 389 -16.63 -14.05 -21.43
N GLU A 390 -15.35 -13.74 -21.55
CA GLU A 390 -14.75 -13.02 -22.68
C GLU A 390 -13.20 -13.08 -22.64
N TRP A 391 -12.56 -12.68 -23.73
CA TRP A 391 -11.11 -12.47 -23.79
C TRP A 391 -10.69 -11.37 -22.80
N MET A 392 -9.67 -11.65 -21.98
CA MET A 392 -9.10 -10.73 -20.97
C MET A 392 -10.02 -10.32 -19.81
N SER A 393 -11.18 -10.97 -19.62
CA SER A 393 -11.99 -10.74 -18.41
C SER A 393 -11.22 -11.13 -17.15
N LEU A 394 -11.23 -10.26 -16.14
CA LEU A 394 -10.63 -10.54 -14.84
C LEU A 394 -11.25 -11.80 -14.20
N SER A 395 -12.58 -11.85 -14.13
CA SER A 395 -13.32 -12.94 -13.51
C SER A 395 -13.41 -14.17 -14.41
N GLY A 396 -13.69 -14.02 -15.70
CA GLY A 396 -13.93 -15.15 -16.58
C GLY A 396 -12.69 -15.74 -17.24
N MET A 397 -11.53 -15.11 -17.11
CA MET A 397 -10.30 -15.58 -17.75
C MET A 397 -9.05 -15.38 -16.89
N LEU A 398 -8.62 -14.15 -16.64
CA LEU A 398 -7.27 -13.88 -16.14
C LEU A 398 -7.02 -14.48 -14.75
N LEU A 399 -7.92 -14.26 -13.78
CA LEU A 399 -7.73 -14.82 -12.44
C LEU A 399 -7.87 -16.35 -12.38
N PRO A 400 -8.87 -17.00 -13.04
CA PRO A 400 -8.90 -18.45 -13.10
C PRO A 400 -7.67 -19.06 -13.76
N ILE A 401 -7.19 -18.48 -14.87
CA ILE A 401 -5.99 -18.99 -15.54
C ILE A 401 -4.73 -18.74 -14.71
N GLY A 402 -4.60 -17.56 -14.09
CA GLY A 402 -3.52 -17.25 -13.16
C GLY A 402 -3.46 -18.24 -12.00
N TYR A 403 -4.61 -18.56 -11.41
CA TYR A 403 -4.73 -19.59 -10.37
C TYR A 403 -4.30 -20.98 -10.86
N LEU A 404 -4.72 -21.37 -12.07
CA LEU A 404 -4.34 -22.67 -12.64
C LEU A 404 -2.84 -22.78 -12.94
N ILE A 405 -2.19 -21.66 -13.27
CA ILE A 405 -0.74 -21.56 -13.49
C ILE A 405 0.00 -21.65 -12.15
N GLU A 406 -0.37 -20.81 -11.19
CA GLU A 406 0.23 -20.76 -9.84
C GLU A 406 0.25 -22.15 -9.18
N ASN A 407 -0.86 -22.88 -9.32
CA ASN A 407 -1.03 -24.20 -8.72
C ASN A 407 -0.48 -25.35 -9.60
N ASN A 408 0.28 -25.04 -10.65
CA ASN A 408 0.97 -25.98 -11.53
C ASN A 408 0.04 -26.96 -12.29
N TYR A 409 -1.22 -26.59 -12.54
CA TYR A 409 -2.11 -27.35 -13.44
C TYR A 409 -1.75 -27.09 -14.90
N ILE A 410 -1.60 -25.82 -15.26
CA ILE A 410 -1.09 -25.39 -16.56
C ILE A 410 0.44 -25.40 -16.49
N LYS A 411 1.10 -26.07 -17.45
CA LYS A 411 2.55 -26.26 -17.49
C LYS A 411 3.13 -25.85 -18.83
N ASN A 412 4.44 -25.55 -18.86
CA ASN A 412 5.21 -25.17 -20.06
C ASN A 412 4.73 -23.87 -20.71
N ILE A 413 4.64 -22.82 -19.90
CA ILE A 413 4.31 -21.50 -20.38
C ILE A 413 5.54 -20.92 -21.09
N ASP A 414 5.39 -20.53 -22.35
CA ASP A 414 6.44 -19.82 -23.07
C ASP A 414 6.37 -18.33 -22.70
N ASN A 415 7.15 -17.94 -21.70
CA ASN A 415 7.24 -16.55 -21.25
C ASN A 415 7.85 -15.62 -22.31
N MET A 416 8.35 -16.13 -23.45
CA MET A 416 8.92 -15.29 -24.52
C MET A 416 7.86 -14.75 -25.49
N ASP A 417 6.67 -15.35 -25.55
CA ASP A 417 5.66 -15.03 -26.56
C ASP A 417 4.60 -14.01 -26.09
N GLY A 418 4.70 -13.50 -24.86
CA GLY A 418 3.80 -12.47 -24.32
C GLY A 418 2.33 -12.90 -24.25
N ILE A 419 1.44 -11.92 -24.12
CA ILE A 419 -0.01 -12.13 -23.92
C ILE A 419 -0.69 -12.85 -25.09
N ASP A 420 -0.15 -12.73 -26.31
CA ASP A 420 -0.68 -13.34 -27.53
C ASP A 420 -0.68 -14.88 -27.46
N SER A 421 0.18 -15.47 -26.62
CA SER A 421 0.28 -16.92 -26.40
C SER A 421 -0.79 -17.47 -25.45
N LEU A 422 -1.50 -16.62 -24.73
CA LEU A 422 -2.42 -17.04 -23.67
C LEU A 422 -3.54 -17.96 -24.20
N ASN A 423 -4.09 -17.67 -25.38
CA ASN A 423 -5.08 -18.54 -26.02
C ASN A 423 -4.54 -19.95 -26.26
N ASN A 424 -3.31 -20.08 -26.75
CA ASN A 424 -2.69 -21.39 -26.99
C ASN A 424 -2.48 -22.12 -25.67
N THR A 425 -1.99 -21.41 -24.64
CA THR A 425 -1.81 -21.96 -23.30
C THR A 425 -3.12 -22.50 -22.72
N ILE A 426 -4.23 -21.76 -22.86
CA ILE A 426 -5.56 -22.19 -22.42
C ILE A 426 -6.00 -23.42 -23.22
N PHE A 427 -5.88 -23.40 -24.56
CA PHE A 427 -6.33 -24.49 -25.42
C PHE A 427 -5.52 -25.78 -25.26
N ASP A 428 -4.23 -25.67 -24.93
CA ASP A 428 -3.35 -26.82 -24.70
C ASP A 428 -3.69 -27.55 -23.40
N PHE A 429 -4.03 -26.82 -22.34
CA PHE A 429 -4.47 -27.43 -21.08
C PHE A 429 -5.92 -27.93 -21.15
N PHE A 430 -6.84 -27.09 -21.63
CA PHE A 430 -8.25 -27.43 -21.78
C PHE A 430 -8.47 -28.21 -23.07
N ASN A 431 -9.25 -27.66 -24.00
CA ASN A 431 -9.50 -28.23 -25.31
C ASN A 431 -9.48 -27.10 -26.32
N SER A 432 -9.03 -27.36 -27.55
CA SER A 432 -9.10 -26.37 -28.63
C SER A 432 -10.53 -25.93 -28.99
N ASN A 433 -11.56 -26.62 -28.49
CA ASN A 433 -12.97 -26.25 -28.62
C ASN A 433 -13.50 -25.43 -27.43
N SER A 434 -12.67 -25.05 -26.46
CA SER A 434 -13.08 -24.15 -25.38
C SER A 434 -13.66 -22.84 -25.92
N SER A 435 -14.68 -22.31 -25.25
CA SER A 435 -15.35 -21.08 -25.64
C SER A 435 -14.65 -19.87 -25.02
N ILE A 436 -13.98 -19.09 -25.87
CA ILE A 436 -13.50 -17.74 -25.58
C ILE A 436 -14.27 -16.80 -26.52
N PRO A 437 -15.39 -16.23 -26.07
CA PRO A 437 -16.36 -15.57 -26.93
C PRO A 437 -15.94 -14.14 -27.31
N GLU A 438 -16.30 -13.73 -28.53
CA GLU A 438 -16.27 -12.31 -28.95
C GLU A 438 -17.60 -11.62 -28.59
N ILE A 439 -17.55 -10.28 -28.47
CA ILE A 439 -18.72 -9.44 -28.20
C ILE A 439 -19.85 -9.76 -29.20
N GLY A 440 -21.04 -10.06 -28.66
CA GLY A 440 -22.24 -10.35 -29.44
C GLY A 440 -22.42 -11.82 -29.85
N SER A 441 -21.48 -12.70 -29.48
CA SER A 441 -21.68 -14.16 -29.61
C SER A 441 -22.63 -14.70 -28.53
N GLU A 442 -23.19 -15.89 -28.75
CA GLU A 442 -24.18 -16.51 -27.87
C GLU A 442 -23.65 -16.85 -26.47
N TYR A 443 -22.35 -17.11 -26.36
CA TYR A 443 -21.67 -17.46 -25.11
C TYR A 443 -20.88 -16.30 -24.51
N TYR A 444 -21.06 -15.07 -24.99
CA TYR A 444 -20.42 -13.87 -24.47
C TYR A 444 -20.99 -13.41 -23.12
N GLY A 445 -20.11 -12.90 -22.25
CA GLY A 445 -20.38 -12.45 -20.90
C GLY A 445 -20.65 -13.60 -19.92
N ASP A 446 -20.81 -13.27 -18.64
CA ASP A 446 -21.05 -14.27 -17.59
C ASP A 446 -22.31 -15.11 -17.85
N SER A 447 -23.37 -14.45 -18.32
CA SER A 447 -24.61 -15.11 -18.78
C SER A 447 -24.31 -16.14 -19.88
N GLY A 448 -23.49 -15.77 -20.88
CA GLY A 448 -23.12 -16.64 -21.98
C GLY A 448 -22.21 -17.79 -21.56
N ALA A 449 -21.28 -17.57 -20.63
CA ALA A 449 -20.43 -18.62 -20.07
C ALA A 449 -21.26 -19.67 -19.28
N LEU A 450 -22.22 -19.22 -18.48
CA LEU A 450 -23.17 -20.10 -17.80
C LEU A 450 -24.06 -20.87 -18.79
N LYS A 451 -24.48 -20.22 -19.88
CA LYS A 451 -25.22 -20.88 -20.96
C LYS A 451 -24.39 -21.96 -21.65
N CYS A 452 -23.13 -21.67 -21.97
CA CYS A 452 -22.17 -22.60 -22.54
C CYS A 452 -22.01 -23.87 -21.68
N LEU A 453 -21.99 -23.71 -20.35
CA LEU A 453 -22.04 -24.85 -19.43
C LEU A 453 -23.39 -25.57 -19.52
N SER A 454 -24.50 -24.83 -19.42
CA SER A 454 -25.87 -25.38 -19.38
C SER A 454 -26.20 -26.22 -20.61
N ASP A 455 -25.84 -25.74 -21.81
CA ASP A 455 -25.97 -26.44 -23.09
C ASP A 455 -25.12 -27.73 -23.16
N GLY A 456 -24.17 -27.91 -22.24
CA GLY A 456 -23.24 -29.03 -22.21
C GLY A 456 -22.11 -28.91 -23.22
N PHE A 457 -21.86 -27.69 -23.73
CA PHE A 457 -20.72 -27.40 -24.59
C PHE A 457 -19.41 -27.44 -23.79
N GLY A 458 -19.42 -26.78 -22.62
CA GLY A 458 -18.31 -26.81 -21.65
C GLY A 458 -18.55 -27.73 -20.47
N ALA A 459 -17.47 -28.07 -19.79
CA ALA A 459 -17.48 -28.79 -18.51
C ALA A 459 -17.36 -27.86 -17.29
N ILE A 460 -16.88 -26.62 -17.51
CA ILE A 460 -16.66 -25.59 -16.51
C ILE A 460 -16.96 -24.22 -17.11
N ALA A 461 -17.57 -23.32 -16.33
CA ALA A 461 -17.71 -21.91 -16.66
C ALA A 461 -17.03 -21.05 -15.61
N PHE A 462 -16.27 -20.05 -16.05
CA PHE A 462 -15.65 -19.05 -15.18
C PHE A 462 -16.44 -17.75 -15.28
N VAL A 463 -16.92 -17.26 -14.14
CA VAL A 463 -17.80 -16.08 -14.04
C VAL A 463 -17.54 -15.33 -12.73
N GLU A 464 -18.09 -14.14 -12.60
CA GLU A 464 -18.11 -13.39 -11.35
C GLU A 464 -19.05 -14.02 -10.31
N GLU A 465 -18.70 -13.89 -9.02
CA GLU A 465 -19.58 -14.24 -7.90
C GLU A 465 -20.92 -13.48 -8.01
N GLY A 466 -22.04 -14.17 -7.82
CA GLY A 466 -23.37 -13.59 -7.98
C GLY A 466 -24.00 -13.83 -9.36
N SER A 467 -23.23 -14.29 -10.36
CA SER A 467 -23.77 -14.51 -11.71
C SER A 467 -24.83 -15.61 -11.77
N LEU A 468 -24.75 -16.65 -10.92
CA LEU A 468 -25.80 -17.67 -10.84
C LEU A 468 -27.09 -17.10 -10.26
N GLU A 469 -26.99 -16.33 -9.18
CA GLU A 469 -28.11 -15.65 -8.51
C GLU A 469 -28.77 -14.63 -9.43
N LEU A 470 -27.98 -13.95 -10.25
CA LEU A 470 -28.47 -12.95 -11.19
C LEU A 470 -29.28 -13.56 -12.34
N TYR A 471 -28.82 -14.68 -12.91
CA TYR A 471 -29.42 -15.26 -14.13
C TYR A 471 -30.27 -16.52 -13.92
N CYS A 472 -29.93 -17.37 -12.96
CA CYS A 472 -30.49 -18.72 -12.80
C CYS A 472 -31.14 -19.00 -11.44
N ASP A 473 -30.83 -18.22 -10.39
CA ASP A 473 -31.43 -18.35 -9.04
C ASP A 473 -31.94 -17.00 -8.53
N ASN A 474 -32.68 -16.29 -9.39
CA ASN A 474 -33.27 -15.02 -9.01
C ASN A 474 -34.38 -15.21 -7.96
N GLU A 475 -34.49 -14.27 -7.02
CA GLU A 475 -35.60 -14.27 -6.04
C GLU A 475 -36.96 -14.36 -6.72
N ASN A 476 -37.09 -13.72 -7.90
CA ASN A 476 -38.23 -13.87 -8.77
C ASN A 476 -37.92 -14.86 -9.91
N LYS A 477 -38.47 -16.08 -9.81
CA LYS A 477 -38.26 -17.15 -10.80
C LYS A 477 -38.67 -16.79 -12.23
N GLU A 478 -39.52 -15.78 -12.44
CA GLU A 478 -39.88 -15.32 -13.79
C GLU A 478 -38.75 -14.56 -14.48
N ASP A 479 -37.76 -14.07 -13.72
CA ASP A 479 -36.60 -13.34 -14.23
C ASP A 479 -35.43 -14.30 -14.58
N ASN A 480 -35.54 -15.58 -14.22
CA ASN A 480 -34.58 -16.61 -14.62
C ASN A 480 -34.62 -16.80 -16.13
N VAL A 481 -33.45 -16.95 -16.73
CA VAL A 481 -33.34 -17.21 -18.17
C VAL A 481 -33.68 -18.67 -18.52
N ASP A 482 -34.36 -18.88 -19.64
CA ASP A 482 -34.97 -20.17 -20.02
C ASP A 482 -33.98 -21.35 -20.22
N TRP A 483 -32.69 -21.07 -20.38
CA TRP A 483 -31.66 -22.10 -20.60
C TRP A 483 -30.99 -22.60 -19.32
N CYS A 484 -31.32 -22.02 -18.16
CA CYS A 484 -30.78 -22.48 -16.89
C CYS A 484 -31.19 -23.92 -16.58
N LEU A 485 -30.26 -24.66 -15.97
CA LEU A 485 -30.55 -25.92 -15.31
C LEU A 485 -31.27 -25.64 -13.97
N GLU A 486 -31.77 -26.69 -13.32
CA GLU A 486 -32.22 -26.54 -11.93
C GLU A 486 -31.02 -26.14 -11.06
N ILE A 487 -31.25 -25.28 -10.05
CA ILE A 487 -30.14 -24.70 -9.29
C ILE A 487 -29.27 -25.74 -8.57
N ASP A 488 -29.85 -26.88 -8.16
CA ASP A 488 -29.13 -28.00 -7.55
C ASP A 488 -28.27 -28.81 -8.55
N GLU A 489 -28.37 -28.50 -9.84
CA GLU A 489 -27.49 -29.06 -10.89
C GLU A 489 -26.24 -28.21 -11.13
N TYR A 490 -26.11 -27.05 -10.51
CA TYR A 490 -24.87 -26.27 -10.50
C TYR A 490 -24.07 -26.52 -9.22
N ILE A 491 -22.76 -26.65 -9.37
CA ILE A 491 -21.83 -26.68 -8.24
C ILE A 491 -20.77 -25.61 -8.47
N MET A 492 -20.54 -24.82 -7.44
CA MET A 492 -19.52 -23.78 -7.41
C MET A 492 -18.22 -24.35 -6.83
N LEU A 493 -17.13 -24.20 -7.56
CA LEU A 493 -15.77 -24.43 -7.11
C LEU A 493 -15.16 -23.06 -6.79
N GLU A 494 -14.96 -22.79 -5.50
CA GLU A 494 -14.28 -21.58 -5.05
C GLU A 494 -12.76 -21.75 -5.14
N PHE A 495 -12.08 -20.72 -5.65
CA PHE A 495 -10.65 -20.55 -5.54
C PHE A 495 -10.37 -19.15 -5.00
N ASN A 496 -9.20 -18.94 -4.38
CA ASN A 496 -8.88 -17.69 -3.70
C ASN A 496 -8.55 -16.58 -4.71
N SER A 497 -9.57 -16.03 -5.36
CA SER A 497 -9.47 -14.92 -6.29
C SER A 497 -10.25 -13.71 -5.76
N LYS A 498 -9.58 -12.56 -5.70
CA LYS A 498 -10.19 -11.29 -5.29
C LYS A 498 -9.91 -10.26 -6.36
N ILE A 499 -10.98 -9.69 -6.91
CA ILE A 499 -10.93 -8.57 -7.84
C ILE A 499 -11.16 -7.31 -7.00
N PRO A 500 -10.14 -6.46 -6.78
CA PRO A 500 -10.28 -5.27 -5.97
C PRO A 500 -11.25 -4.28 -6.60
N THR A 501 -12.06 -3.61 -5.80
CA THR A 501 -12.85 -2.47 -6.26
C THR A 501 -11.97 -1.29 -6.65
N SER A 502 -12.55 -0.26 -7.27
CA SER A 502 -11.80 0.96 -7.57
C SER A 502 -11.16 1.58 -6.32
N ALA A 503 -9.94 2.06 -6.47
CA ALA A 503 -9.14 2.63 -5.41
C ALA A 503 -8.83 4.10 -5.65
N LEU A 504 -8.71 4.85 -4.56
CA LEU A 504 -8.20 6.21 -4.52
C LEU A 504 -6.68 6.17 -4.45
N ILE A 505 -6.03 6.62 -5.52
CA ILE A 505 -4.60 6.46 -5.79
C ILE A 505 -3.92 7.84 -5.80
N TYR A 506 -2.68 7.89 -5.31
CA TYR A 506 -1.87 9.11 -5.25
C TYR A 506 -0.38 8.80 -5.50
N ASN A 507 0.41 9.84 -5.73
CA ASN A 507 1.87 9.75 -5.81
C ASN A 507 2.51 10.09 -4.44
N PRO A 508 3.15 9.13 -3.74
CA PRO A 508 3.74 9.38 -2.43
C PRO A 508 4.92 10.35 -2.42
N GLU A 509 5.59 10.55 -3.57
CA GLU A 509 6.68 11.51 -3.70
C GLU A 509 6.21 12.95 -3.93
N LYS A 510 4.96 13.13 -4.41
CA LYS A 510 4.39 14.45 -4.77
C LYS A 510 3.38 14.94 -3.74
N LEU A 511 2.68 14.02 -3.07
CA LEU A 511 1.65 14.33 -2.09
C LEU A 511 2.13 14.01 -0.67
N ASP A 512 2.39 15.07 0.09
CA ASP A 512 2.91 14.98 1.45
C ASP A 512 1.95 14.28 2.42
N VAL A 513 2.49 13.75 3.52
CA VAL A 513 1.74 12.95 4.50
C VAL A 513 0.58 13.70 5.13
N GLN A 514 0.73 15.00 5.40
CA GLN A 514 -0.34 15.79 6.01
C GLN A 514 -1.51 15.93 5.05
N SER A 515 -1.20 16.32 3.80
CA SER A 515 -2.19 16.51 2.74
C SER A 515 -2.94 15.22 2.43
N ARG A 516 -2.24 14.09 2.20
CA ARG A 516 -2.91 12.81 1.91
C ARG A 516 -3.71 12.25 3.07
N THR A 517 -3.27 12.46 4.32
CA THR A 517 -4.02 12.04 5.50
C THR A 517 -5.31 12.85 5.65
N ALA A 518 -5.25 14.16 5.43
CA ALA A 518 -6.43 15.02 5.45
C ALA A 518 -7.42 14.63 4.34
N ILE A 519 -6.93 14.40 3.12
CA ILE A 519 -7.74 13.90 2.00
C ILE A 519 -8.40 12.58 2.38
N LEU A 520 -7.62 11.59 2.85
CA LEU A 520 -8.14 10.29 3.25
C LEU A 520 -9.24 10.41 4.31
N ASN A 521 -9.03 11.25 5.33
CA ASN A 521 -10.02 11.48 6.38
C ASN A 521 -11.29 12.14 5.84
N ALA A 522 -11.18 13.06 4.87
CA ALA A 522 -12.33 13.68 4.21
C ALA A 522 -13.10 12.69 3.33
N PHE A 523 -12.43 11.78 2.61
CA PHE A 523 -13.15 10.72 1.88
C PHE A 523 -13.85 9.76 2.83
N VAL A 524 -13.21 9.39 3.95
CA VAL A 524 -13.83 8.50 4.94
C VAL A 524 -14.98 9.19 5.69
N SER A 525 -14.97 10.52 5.84
CA SER A 525 -16.08 11.22 6.51
C SER A 525 -17.42 11.09 5.78
N LEU A 526 -17.40 10.84 4.47
CA LEU A 526 -18.61 10.55 3.68
C LEU A 526 -19.42 9.39 4.29
N ASN A 527 -18.76 8.40 4.90
CA ASN A 527 -19.42 7.24 5.52
C ASN A 527 -20.29 7.61 6.73
N TYR A 528 -20.03 8.76 7.35
CA TYR A 528 -20.70 9.19 8.58
C TYR A 528 -21.84 10.17 8.33
N GLU A 529 -22.06 10.57 7.08
CA GLU A 529 -23.16 11.45 6.72
C GLU A 529 -24.24 10.71 5.94
N MET A 530 -25.49 10.84 6.37
CA MET A 530 -26.63 10.28 5.66
C MET A 530 -27.76 11.29 5.51
N TYR A 531 -28.48 11.27 4.39
CA TYR A 531 -29.67 12.10 4.26
C TYR A 531 -30.83 11.50 5.06
N VAL A 532 -31.47 12.31 5.90
CA VAL A 532 -32.64 11.90 6.68
C VAL A 532 -33.86 12.75 6.33
N GLU A 533 -35.03 12.10 6.23
CA GLU A 533 -36.32 12.77 5.98
C GLU A 533 -37.24 12.63 7.19
N ASN A 534 -37.76 13.76 7.69
CA ASN A 534 -38.69 13.81 8.84
C ASN A 534 -38.19 13.07 10.09
N TYR A 535 -36.87 13.06 10.30
CA TYR A 535 -36.24 12.39 11.43
C TYR A 535 -36.67 13.03 12.75
N SER A 536 -37.30 12.23 13.62
CA SER A 536 -37.90 12.73 14.86
C SER A 536 -36.99 12.52 16.04
N PHE A 537 -36.45 13.61 16.60
CA PHE A 537 -35.63 13.58 17.82
C PHE A 537 -36.10 14.66 18.81
N ALA A 538 -36.22 14.28 20.09
CA ALA A 538 -36.68 15.16 21.17
C ALA A 538 -37.98 15.95 20.89
N GLY A 539 -38.90 15.37 20.09
CA GLY A 539 -40.19 15.99 19.76
C GLY A 539 -40.15 17.04 18.64
N LYS A 540 -39.01 17.17 17.94
CA LYS A 540 -38.86 17.95 16.70
C LYS A 540 -38.53 17.02 15.53
N THR A 541 -38.93 17.43 14.33
CA THR A 541 -38.66 16.73 13.07
C THR A 541 -37.62 17.50 12.29
N TYR A 542 -36.64 16.79 11.74
CA TYR A 542 -35.54 17.36 10.97
C TYR A 542 -35.46 16.68 9.61
N THR A 543 -35.06 17.43 8.59
CA THR A 543 -34.76 16.91 7.26
C THR A 543 -33.47 17.56 6.78
N GLY A 544 -32.50 16.78 6.35
CA GLY A 544 -31.16 17.29 6.03
C GLY A 544 -30.07 16.22 6.06
N CYS A 545 -28.82 16.63 5.89
CA CYS A 545 -27.67 15.75 6.05
C CYS A 545 -27.40 15.55 7.54
N TYR A 546 -27.44 14.31 8.00
CA TYR A 546 -27.19 13.93 9.38
C TYR A 546 -25.81 13.30 9.52
N ASP A 547 -24.93 13.96 10.26
CA ASP A 547 -23.65 13.42 10.68
C ASP A 547 -23.83 12.56 11.94
N ILE A 548 -23.64 11.25 11.79
CA ILE A 548 -23.82 10.27 12.86
C ILE A 548 -22.67 10.27 13.86
N SER A 549 -21.50 10.82 13.51
CA SER A 549 -20.30 10.83 14.36
C SER A 549 -20.41 11.88 15.47
N ILE A 550 -20.97 13.05 15.16
CA ILE A 550 -21.18 14.16 16.10
C ILE A 550 -22.65 14.42 16.45
N HIS A 551 -23.57 13.69 15.83
CA HIS A 551 -25.02 13.81 16.01
C HIS A 551 -25.57 15.21 15.68
N VAL A 552 -25.15 15.78 14.55
CA VAL A 552 -25.59 17.09 14.05
C VAL A 552 -26.32 16.93 12.72
N ILE A 553 -27.39 17.72 12.52
CA ILE A 553 -28.13 17.75 11.26
C ILE A 553 -27.94 19.12 10.62
N ASP A 554 -27.44 19.12 9.38
CA ASP A 554 -27.47 20.27 8.50
C ASP A 554 -28.76 20.27 7.66
N GLU A 555 -29.67 21.18 7.99
CA GLU A 555 -30.96 21.34 7.32
C GLU A 555 -30.86 22.20 6.03
N ASP A 556 -29.73 22.87 5.80
CA ASP A 556 -29.52 23.77 4.66
C ASP A 556 -28.93 23.04 3.43
N SER A 557 -28.17 21.96 3.65
CA SER A 557 -27.57 21.16 2.58
C SER A 557 -28.60 20.42 1.70
N GLU A 558 -28.34 20.40 0.39
CA GLU A 558 -29.16 19.64 -0.56
C GLU A 558 -28.93 18.13 -0.38
N LYS A 559 -29.95 17.31 -0.65
CA LYS A 559 -29.83 15.84 -0.54
C LYS A 559 -28.59 15.28 -1.24
N LYS A 560 -28.31 15.72 -2.46
CA LYS A 560 -27.21 15.22 -3.29
C LYS A 560 -25.80 15.49 -2.72
N THR A 561 -25.68 16.40 -1.74
CA THR A 561 -24.38 16.77 -1.13
C THR A 561 -24.11 16.01 0.16
N CYS A 562 -25.06 15.20 0.67
CA CYS A 562 -24.80 14.38 1.85
C CYS A 562 -23.90 13.20 1.51
N GLY A 563 -23.00 12.82 2.42
CA GLY A 563 -22.03 11.74 2.21
C GLY A 563 -22.60 10.45 1.58
N SER A 564 -23.67 9.88 2.12
CA SER A 564 -24.31 8.67 1.57
C SER A 564 -24.80 8.83 0.13
N GLU A 565 -25.24 10.03 -0.26
CA GLU A 565 -25.75 10.32 -1.60
C GLU A 565 -24.59 10.58 -2.56
N ILE A 566 -23.51 11.20 -2.11
CA ILE A 566 -22.26 11.32 -2.87
C ILE A 566 -21.68 9.93 -3.14
N LEU A 567 -21.58 9.07 -2.12
CA LEU A 567 -21.11 7.69 -2.25
C LEU A 567 -21.91 6.92 -3.30
N ASN A 568 -23.24 6.98 -3.22
CA ASN A 568 -24.09 6.28 -4.17
C ASN A 568 -24.00 6.88 -5.60
N ASN A 569 -24.08 8.20 -5.73
CA ASN A 569 -24.24 8.83 -7.04
C ASN A 569 -22.90 9.05 -7.76
N ILE A 570 -21.81 9.34 -7.05
CA ILE A 570 -20.49 9.61 -7.66
C ILE A 570 -19.62 8.35 -7.69
N PHE A 571 -19.68 7.53 -6.64
CA PHE A 571 -18.81 6.38 -6.50
C PHE A 571 -19.47 5.05 -6.84
N ASP A 572 -20.80 4.99 -6.98
CA ASP A 572 -21.57 3.74 -7.05
C ASP A 572 -21.20 2.79 -5.90
N SER A 573 -21.23 3.32 -4.69
CA SER A 573 -20.70 2.64 -3.51
C SER A 573 -21.51 2.98 -2.27
N ILE A 574 -21.49 2.07 -1.28
CA ILE A 574 -22.08 2.33 0.04
C ILE A 574 -21.10 2.93 1.05
N GLY A 575 -19.82 3.02 0.69
CA GLY A 575 -18.80 3.49 1.62
C GLY A 575 -17.39 3.51 1.03
N ILE A 576 -16.49 4.18 1.73
CA ILE A 576 -15.07 4.23 1.39
C ILE A 576 -14.27 3.69 2.57
N VAL A 577 -13.43 2.70 2.32
CA VAL A 577 -12.63 2.03 3.35
C VAL A 577 -11.17 2.43 3.17
N ARG A 578 -10.46 2.68 4.27
CA ARG A 578 -9.01 2.88 4.24
C ARG A 578 -8.34 1.58 3.82
N VAL A 579 -7.47 1.64 2.82
CA VAL A 579 -6.68 0.49 2.37
C VAL A 579 -5.27 0.95 2.01
N THR A 580 -4.34 0.01 1.96
CA THR A 580 -3.03 0.21 1.33
C THR A 580 -3.00 -0.53 -0.01
N SER A 581 -2.03 -0.21 -0.88
CA SER A 581 -1.85 -0.97 -2.12
C SER A 581 -1.65 -2.46 -1.82
N GLN A 582 -0.90 -2.79 -0.77
CA GLN A 582 -0.61 -4.16 -0.38
C GLN A 582 -1.88 -4.90 0.06
N GLU A 583 -2.70 -4.32 0.94
CA GLU A 583 -3.91 -4.99 1.43
C GLU A 583 -4.96 -5.19 0.33
N HIS A 584 -5.08 -4.20 -0.55
CA HIS A 584 -6.16 -4.16 -1.55
C HIS A 584 -5.78 -4.87 -2.84
N LEU A 585 -4.54 -4.72 -3.31
CA LEU A 585 -4.11 -5.15 -4.65
C LEU A 585 -3.22 -6.41 -4.62
N SER A 586 -2.64 -6.84 -3.49
CA SER A 586 -1.70 -7.98 -3.50
C SER A 586 -2.35 -9.29 -3.95
N TYR A 587 -3.52 -9.68 -3.43
CA TYR A 587 -4.19 -10.92 -3.88
C TYR A 587 -4.47 -10.95 -5.38
N PHE A 588 -4.78 -9.79 -5.95
CA PHE A 588 -4.96 -9.64 -7.38
C PHE A 588 -3.62 -9.75 -8.11
N SER A 589 -2.58 -9.09 -7.59
CA SER A 589 -1.21 -9.16 -8.08
C SER A 589 -0.70 -10.59 -8.12
N ASP A 590 -0.84 -11.34 -7.02
CA ASP A 590 -0.32 -12.70 -6.88
C ASP A 590 -0.85 -13.64 -7.96
N LEU A 591 -2.11 -13.48 -8.38
CA LEU A 591 -2.70 -14.26 -9.45
C LEU A 591 -2.39 -13.72 -10.83
N ILE A 592 -2.50 -12.40 -11.02
CA ILE A 592 -2.39 -11.81 -12.35
C ILE A 592 -0.97 -11.84 -12.90
N THR A 593 0.05 -11.73 -12.05
CA THR A 593 1.47 -11.80 -12.46
C THR A 593 1.86 -13.17 -13.03
N ASN A 594 1.08 -14.22 -12.75
CA ASN A 594 1.26 -15.53 -13.38
C ASN A 594 0.89 -15.53 -14.87
N ILE A 595 0.19 -14.51 -15.36
CA ILE A 595 -0.14 -14.36 -16.78
C ILE A 595 1.04 -13.72 -17.52
N PRO A 596 1.66 -14.39 -18.51
CA PRO A 596 2.80 -13.84 -19.24
C PRO A 596 2.44 -12.59 -20.03
N GLY A 597 3.33 -11.59 -19.99
CA GLY A 597 3.19 -10.35 -20.75
C GLY A 597 2.02 -9.47 -20.32
N ILE A 598 1.45 -9.71 -19.12
CA ILE A 598 0.26 -9.00 -18.66
C ILE A 598 0.53 -7.53 -18.33
N SER A 599 1.74 -7.22 -17.85
CA SER A 599 2.12 -5.83 -17.56
C SER A 599 2.24 -5.05 -18.86
N GLU A 600 2.99 -5.57 -19.85
CA GLU A 600 3.11 -4.96 -21.16
C GLU A 600 1.75 -4.80 -21.86
N TYR A 601 0.87 -5.81 -21.73
CA TYR A 601 -0.49 -5.71 -22.24
C TYR A 601 -1.24 -4.51 -21.66
N TYR A 602 -1.23 -4.34 -20.32
CA TYR A 602 -1.97 -3.24 -19.72
C TYR A 602 -1.34 -1.88 -20.00
N LEU A 603 -0.01 -1.79 -20.08
CA LEU A 603 0.67 -0.55 -20.52
C LEU A 603 0.19 -0.14 -21.92
N GLU A 604 0.09 -1.07 -22.86
CA GLU A 604 -0.46 -0.82 -24.20
C GLU A 604 -1.97 -0.52 -24.17
N TYR A 605 -2.74 -1.30 -23.41
CA TYR A 605 -4.19 -1.15 -23.27
C TYR A 605 -4.57 0.25 -22.76
N TYR A 606 -3.86 0.74 -21.75
CA TYR A 606 -4.05 2.06 -21.18
C TYR A 606 -3.33 3.17 -21.97
N GLN A 607 -2.63 2.84 -23.05
CA GLN A 607 -1.93 3.79 -23.91
C GLN A 607 -0.89 4.64 -23.14
N ILE A 608 -0.26 4.04 -22.13
CA ILE A 608 0.72 4.73 -21.29
C ILE A 608 2.05 4.81 -22.07
N SER A 609 2.62 6.01 -22.16
CA SER A 609 3.84 6.26 -22.91
C SER A 609 5.10 5.92 -22.09
N ASP A 610 6.11 5.34 -22.75
CA ASP A 610 7.43 5.02 -22.16
C ASP A 610 8.33 6.26 -21.91
N GLU A 611 7.79 7.50 -21.84
CA GLU A 611 8.60 8.73 -21.83
C GLU A 611 9.32 9.07 -20.52
#